data_AF-A0A924A8X5-F1
#
_entry.id   AF-A0A924A8X5-F1
#
_cell.length_a   1.000
_cell.length_b   1.000
_cell.length_c   1.000
_cell.angle_alpha   90.00
_cell.angle_beta   90.00
_cell.angle_gamma   90.00
#
_symmetry.space_group_name_H-M   'P 1'
#
loop_
_entity.id
_entity.type
_entity.pdbx_description
1 polymer ?
#
loop_
_entity_poly.entity_id
_entity_poly.type
_entity_poly.pdbx_seq_one_letter_code
_entity_poly.pdbx_strand_id
1 'polypeptide(L)'
;IINQQTGHLNLFFDERWASRSTIISYGHDIEAAWLLVEAAEVINDPYLIQEIKNIAVKIAAAAEQGIDKDGSLWYEYEPEAQHCIKEKHWWVQAEAMVGFFSSWQITGNKKYLDNSIQAWAYTKTCIKDDTYGEWLWGRNADGSIMGGQDKAGIWKCPYHNSRACIEIINRITRLNNIHAPSS
;
A
#
# COMPACT_ATOMS: atom_id res chain seq x y z
N ILE A 1 -4.14 -15.79 8.65
CA ILE A 1 -3.91 -14.33 8.43
C ILE A 1 -4.73 -13.83 7.25
N ILE A 2 -4.46 -14.29 6.03
CA ILE A 2 -5.25 -13.94 4.84
C ILE A 2 -6.63 -14.63 4.88
N ASN A 3 -7.70 -13.89 4.64
CA ASN A 3 -9.03 -14.43 4.44
C ASN A 3 -9.14 -15.03 3.03
N GLN A 4 -9.32 -16.34 2.93
CA GLN A 4 -9.33 -17.05 1.64
C GLN A 4 -10.54 -16.71 0.75
N GLN A 5 -11.62 -16.18 1.32
CA GLN A 5 -12.83 -15.82 0.56
C GLN A 5 -12.71 -14.43 -0.03
N THR A 6 -12.14 -13.48 0.71
CA THR A 6 -12.14 -12.06 0.33
C THR A 6 -10.79 -11.55 -0.15
N GLY A 7 -9.70 -12.24 0.19
CA GLY A 7 -8.32 -11.80 -0.10
C GLY A 7 -7.76 -10.77 0.88
N HIS A 8 -8.59 -10.18 1.75
CA HIS A 8 -8.16 -9.23 2.79
C HIS A 8 -7.43 -9.94 3.94
N LEU A 9 -6.61 -9.19 4.66
CA LEU A 9 -5.99 -9.66 5.90
C LEU A 9 -6.99 -9.59 7.06
N ASN A 10 -6.94 -10.57 7.95
CA ASN A 10 -7.48 -10.42 9.30
C ASN A 10 -6.38 -9.78 10.15
N LEU A 11 -6.69 -8.67 10.83
CA LEU A 11 -5.69 -7.83 11.51
C LEU A 11 -5.44 -8.25 12.96
N PHE A 12 -6.49 -8.67 13.65
CA PHE A 12 -6.45 -8.92 15.09
C PHE A 12 -6.77 -10.37 15.42
N PHE A 13 -5.91 -11.00 16.19
CA PHE A 13 -6.01 -12.40 16.61
C PHE A 13 -5.88 -12.52 18.13
N ASP A 14 -6.50 -13.56 18.68
CA ASP A 14 -6.16 -14.00 20.04
C ASP A 14 -4.92 -14.91 20.06
N GLU A 15 -4.53 -15.33 21.25
CA GLU A 15 -3.38 -16.23 21.48
C GLU A 15 -3.51 -17.60 20.80
N ARG A 16 -4.70 -17.96 20.32
CA ARG A 16 -4.98 -19.20 19.59
C ARG A 16 -5.09 -18.99 18.08
N TRP A 17 -4.71 -17.82 17.59
CA TRP A 17 -4.82 -17.44 16.18
C TRP A 17 -6.25 -17.45 15.64
N ALA A 18 -7.25 -17.28 16.51
CA ALA A 18 -8.62 -17.03 16.06
C ALA A 18 -8.80 -15.54 15.76
N SER A 19 -9.36 -15.21 14.60
CA SER A 19 -9.64 -13.83 14.22
C SER A 19 -10.65 -13.21 15.20
N ARG A 20 -10.36 -11.99 15.66
CA ARG A 20 -11.18 -11.23 16.61
C ARG A 20 -11.81 -9.97 16.01
N SER A 21 -11.56 -9.73 14.73
CA SER A 21 -12.05 -8.53 14.04
C SER A 21 -12.26 -8.84 12.56
N THR A 22 -13.26 -8.20 11.99
CA THR A 22 -13.51 -8.19 10.53
C THR A 22 -13.07 -6.89 9.88
N ILE A 23 -12.37 -6.00 10.60
CA ILE A 23 -11.88 -4.73 10.07
C ILE A 23 -10.94 -5.01 8.90
N ILE A 24 -11.17 -4.31 7.81
CA ILE A 24 -10.35 -4.32 6.62
C ILE A 24 -9.50 -3.05 6.64
N SER A 25 -8.18 -3.20 6.58
CA SER A 25 -7.26 -2.08 6.47
C SER A 25 -6.57 -2.13 5.12
N TYR A 26 -6.99 -1.26 4.21
CA TYR A 26 -6.55 -1.30 2.82
C TYR A 26 -5.05 -1.02 2.69
N GLY A 27 -4.51 -0.17 3.57
CA GLY A 27 -3.07 0.08 3.67
C GLY A 27 -2.28 -1.15 4.07
N HIS A 28 -2.73 -1.89 5.09
CA HIS A 28 -2.05 -3.12 5.52
C HIS A 28 -2.15 -4.23 4.48
N ASP A 29 -3.30 -4.36 3.80
CA ASP A 29 -3.44 -5.31 2.69
C ASP A 29 -2.38 -5.05 1.62
N ILE A 30 -2.32 -3.82 1.10
CA ILE A 30 -1.42 -3.49 0.00
C ILE A 30 0.05 -3.51 0.43
N GLU A 31 0.35 -3.16 1.69
CA GLU A 31 1.70 -3.30 2.27
C GLU A 31 2.15 -4.76 2.34
N ALA A 32 1.31 -5.63 2.91
CA ALA A 32 1.63 -7.05 3.03
C ALA A 32 1.80 -7.70 1.65
N ALA A 33 1.02 -7.27 0.64
CA ALA A 33 1.13 -7.80 -0.71
C ALA A 33 2.56 -7.69 -1.27
N TRP A 34 3.26 -6.58 -1.05
CA TRP A 34 4.63 -6.45 -1.56
C TRP A 34 5.70 -6.94 -0.59
N LEU A 35 5.51 -6.78 0.73
CA LEU A 35 6.47 -7.28 1.72
C LEU A 35 6.58 -8.81 1.72
N LEU A 36 5.47 -9.52 1.52
CA LEU A 36 5.49 -10.99 1.42
C LEU A 36 6.35 -11.44 0.22
N VAL A 37 6.25 -10.74 -0.91
CA VAL A 37 7.05 -11.05 -2.10
C VAL A 37 8.53 -10.82 -1.83
N GLU A 38 8.90 -9.70 -1.20
CA GLU A 38 10.29 -9.45 -0.83
C GLU A 38 10.84 -10.49 0.15
N ALA A 39 10.05 -10.88 1.16
CA ALA A 39 10.45 -11.93 2.08
C ALA A 39 10.69 -13.27 1.36
N ALA A 40 9.82 -13.65 0.42
CA ALA A 40 9.98 -14.86 -0.38
C ALA A 40 11.23 -14.79 -1.27
N GLU A 41 11.51 -13.63 -1.87
CA GLU A 41 12.71 -13.41 -2.69
C GLU A 41 13.99 -13.49 -1.85
N VAL A 42 13.98 -13.07 -0.59
CA VAL A 42 15.10 -13.25 0.35
C VAL A 42 15.31 -14.72 0.72
N ILE A 43 14.24 -15.51 0.90
CA ILE A 43 14.33 -16.95 1.14
C ILE A 43 14.93 -17.67 -0.08
N ASN A 44 14.75 -17.12 -1.28
CA ASN A 44 15.33 -17.58 -2.54
C ASN A 44 14.93 -19.02 -2.92
N ASP A 45 13.69 -19.41 -2.58
CA ASP A 45 13.05 -20.63 -3.05
C ASP A 45 12.11 -20.28 -4.23
N PRO A 46 12.40 -20.75 -5.46
CA PRO A 46 11.60 -20.42 -6.64
C PRO A 46 10.12 -20.84 -6.54
N TYR A 47 9.82 -21.95 -5.87
CA TYR A 47 8.44 -22.42 -5.71
C TYR A 47 7.68 -21.49 -4.77
N LEU A 48 8.29 -21.17 -3.62
CA LEU A 48 7.70 -20.27 -2.63
C LEU A 48 7.52 -18.85 -3.22
N ILE A 49 8.49 -18.36 -3.98
CA ILE A 49 8.38 -17.05 -4.65
C ILE A 49 7.17 -17.01 -5.57
N GLN A 50 6.96 -18.05 -6.38
CA GLN A 50 5.83 -18.09 -7.30
C GLN A 50 4.48 -18.20 -6.56
N GLU A 51 4.42 -19.01 -5.51
CA GLU A 51 3.24 -19.14 -4.65
C GLU A 51 2.88 -17.80 -4.02
N ILE A 52 3.86 -17.13 -3.42
CA ILE A 52 3.65 -15.84 -2.74
C ILE A 52 3.30 -14.73 -3.73
N LYS A 53 3.87 -14.72 -4.94
CA LYS A 53 3.46 -13.77 -6.00
C LYS A 53 1.98 -13.92 -6.35
N ASN A 54 1.47 -15.16 -6.44
CA ASN A 54 0.05 -15.39 -6.71
C ASN A 54 -0.84 -14.92 -5.54
N ILE A 55 -0.39 -15.10 -4.30
CA ILE A 55 -1.09 -14.64 -3.10
C ILE A 55 -1.09 -13.11 -3.03
N ALA A 56 0.06 -12.48 -3.24
CA ALA A 56 0.23 -11.03 -3.24
C ALA A 56 -0.72 -10.33 -4.20
N VAL A 57 -0.86 -10.86 -5.43
CA VAL A 57 -1.79 -10.30 -6.43
C VAL A 57 -3.24 -10.41 -5.96
N LYS A 58 -3.63 -11.46 -5.24
CA LYS A 58 -4.99 -11.58 -4.67
C LYS A 58 -5.22 -10.54 -3.57
N ILE A 59 -4.23 -10.32 -2.69
CA ILE A 59 -4.32 -9.32 -1.63
C ILE A 59 -4.39 -7.91 -2.24
N ALA A 60 -3.54 -7.60 -3.22
CA ALA A 60 -3.57 -6.32 -3.92
C ALA A 60 -4.91 -6.07 -4.63
N ALA A 61 -5.49 -7.10 -5.27
CA ALA A 61 -6.82 -7.01 -5.87
C ALA A 61 -7.92 -6.77 -4.82
N ALA A 62 -7.79 -7.32 -3.62
CA ALA A 62 -8.71 -7.04 -2.52
C ALA A 62 -8.58 -5.57 -2.06
N ALA A 63 -7.34 -5.06 -1.93
CA ALA A 63 -7.08 -3.68 -1.56
C ALA A 63 -7.66 -2.66 -2.55
N GLU A 64 -7.84 -3.00 -3.83
CA GLU A 64 -8.48 -2.13 -4.83
C GLU A 64 -9.90 -1.68 -4.43
N GLN A 65 -10.59 -2.43 -3.56
CA GLN A 65 -11.91 -2.04 -3.05
C GLN A 65 -11.88 -0.72 -2.25
N GLY A 66 -10.73 -0.34 -1.71
CA GLY A 66 -10.54 0.91 -0.98
C GLY A 66 -10.16 2.10 -1.86
N ILE A 67 -9.99 1.92 -3.18
CA ILE A 67 -9.59 2.99 -4.09
C ILE A 67 -10.77 3.94 -4.29
N ASP A 68 -10.51 5.23 -4.07
CA ASP A 68 -11.47 6.30 -4.31
C ASP A 68 -11.31 6.88 -5.72
N LYS A 69 -12.25 7.74 -6.11
CA LYS A 69 -12.34 8.30 -7.47
C LYS A 69 -11.16 9.18 -7.87
N ASP A 70 -10.43 9.72 -6.89
CA ASP A 70 -9.20 10.50 -7.10
C ASP A 70 -7.93 9.63 -7.11
N GLY A 71 -8.10 8.31 -6.97
CA GLY A 71 -7.03 7.31 -6.98
C GLY A 71 -6.27 7.18 -5.66
N SER A 72 -6.69 7.89 -4.62
CA SER A 72 -6.21 7.66 -3.25
C SER A 72 -6.90 6.45 -2.61
N LEU A 73 -6.24 5.85 -1.63
CA LEU A 73 -6.75 4.69 -0.91
C LEU A 73 -7.36 5.14 0.43
N TRP A 74 -8.60 4.71 0.70
CA TRP A 74 -9.23 4.89 2.01
C TRP A 74 -8.47 4.16 3.12
N TYR A 75 -8.70 4.58 4.36
CA TYR A 75 -8.03 4.00 5.52
C TYR A 75 -8.53 2.58 5.78
N GLU A 76 -9.80 2.45 6.16
CA GLU A 76 -10.36 1.19 6.65
C GLU A 76 -11.85 1.03 6.32
N TYR A 77 -12.33 -0.20 6.39
CA TYR A 77 -13.75 -0.54 6.37
C TYR A 77 -14.07 -1.48 7.54
N GLU A 78 -15.18 -1.18 8.22
CA GLU A 78 -15.70 -1.92 9.36
C GLU A 78 -17.02 -2.60 8.95
N PRO A 79 -17.00 -3.87 8.51
CA PRO A 79 -18.18 -4.55 8.00
C PRO A 79 -19.35 -4.63 9.00
N GLU A 80 -19.05 -4.86 10.28
CA GLU A 80 -20.07 -4.99 11.34
C GLU A 80 -20.84 -3.69 11.55
N ALA A 81 -20.17 -2.54 11.46
CA ALA A 81 -20.77 -1.22 11.57
C ALA A 81 -21.27 -0.65 10.23
N GLN A 82 -21.00 -1.35 9.12
CA GLN A 82 -21.16 -0.85 7.75
C GLN A 82 -20.53 0.54 7.54
N HIS A 83 -19.41 0.78 8.21
CA HIS A 83 -18.76 2.08 8.26
C HIS A 83 -17.46 2.05 7.46
N CYS A 84 -17.29 3.01 6.55
CA CYS A 84 -16.07 3.19 5.79
C CYS A 84 -15.34 4.44 6.29
N ILE A 85 -14.12 4.25 6.78
CA ILE A 85 -13.24 5.33 7.24
C ILE A 85 -12.51 5.86 6.02
N LYS A 86 -13.10 6.90 5.41
CA LYS A 86 -12.64 7.48 4.13
C LYS A 86 -11.47 8.44 4.24
N GLU A 87 -10.84 8.48 5.41
CA GLU A 87 -9.63 9.26 5.64
C GLU A 87 -8.48 8.78 4.74
N LYS A 88 -7.59 9.71 4.39
CA LYS A 88 -6.47 9.48 3.47
C LYS A 88 -5.17 9.69 4.23
N HIS A 89 -4.69 8.63 4.87
CA HIS A 89 -3.48 8.66 5.68
C HIS A 89 -2.24 8.54 4.80
N TRP A 90 -1.18 9.26 5.17
CA TRP A 90 0.08 9.36 4.43
C TRP A 90 0.71 8.01 4.13
N TRP A 91 0.80 7.12 5.13
CA TRP A 91 1.44 5.81 4.99
C TRP A 91 0.64 4.91 4.07
N VAL A 92 -0.70 4.93 4.16
CA VAL A 92 -1.58 4.16 3.27
C VAL A 92 -1.31 4.53 1.80
N GLN A 93 -1.10 5.82 1.50
CA GLN A 93 -0.79 6.23 0.14
C GLN A 93 0.62 5.81 -0.29
N ALA A 94 1.60 5.87 0.62
CA ALA A 94 2.96 5.40 0.38
C ALA A 94 2.98 3.90 0.03
N GLU A 95 2.25 3.08 0.78
CA GLU A 95 2.16 1.64 0.54
C GLU A 95 1.35 1.30 -0.71
N ALA A 96 0.31 2.07 -1.03
CA ALA A 96 -0.41 1.94 -2.29
C ALA A 96 0.51 2.15 -3.49
N MET A 97 1.42 3.14 -3.45
CA MET A 97 2.39 3.36 -4.51
C MET A 97 3.24 2.12 -4.75
N VAL A 98 3.86 1.56 -3.71
CA VAL A 98 4.79 0.41 -3.82
C VAL A 98 4.03 -0.87 -4.16
N GLY A 99 2.96 -1.17 -3.46
CA GLY A 99 2.25 -2.45 -3.59
C GLY A 99 1.56 -2.61 -4.94
N PHE A 100 0.94 -1.54 -5.47
CA PHE A 100 0.39 -1.59 -6.82
C PHE A 100 1.48 -1.64 -7.89
N PHE A 101 2.61 -0.95 -7.70
CA PHE A 101 3.74 -1.08 -8.62
C PHE A 101 4.31 -2.51 -8.65
N SER A 102 4.48 -3.12 -7.47
CA SER A 102 4.92 -4.52 -7.33
C SER A 102 3.95 -5.48 -8.02
N SER A 103 2.64 -5.27 -7.85
CA SER A 103 1.60 -6.07 -8.50
C SER A 103 1.62 -5.95 -10.02
N TRP A 104 1.92 -4.75 -10.54
CA TRP A 104 2.17 -4.57 -11.97
C TRP A 104 3.41 -5.33 -12.45
N GLN A 105 4.52 -5.29 -11.70
CA GLN A 105 5.74 -6.04 -12.06
C GLN A 105 5.50 -7.55 -12.12
N ILE A 106 4.63 -8.09 -11.25
CA ILE A 106 4.28 -9.51 -11.22
C ILE A 106 3.36 -9.89 -12.39
N THR A 107 2.35 -9.06 -12.68
CA THR A 107 1.24 -9.45 -13.57
C THR A 107 1.34 -8.89 -14.99
N GLY A 108 2.10 -7.81 -15.18
CA GLY A 108 2.06 -6.99 -16.39
C GLY A 108 0.76 -6.21 -16.59
N ASN A 109 -0.22 -6.30 -15.68
CA ASN A 109 -1.51 -5.63 -15.84
C ASN A 109 -1.39 -4.12 -15.57
N LYS A 110 -1.59 -3.32 -16.63
CA LYS A 110 -1.46 -1.85 -16.58
C LYS A 110 -2.35 -1.18 -15.53
N LYS A 111 -3.49 -1.78 -15.17
CA LYS A 111 -4.36 -1.24 -14.11
C LYS A 111 -3.61 -0.99 -12.81
N TYR A 112 -2.74 -1.91 -12.40
CA TYR A 112 -1.96 -1.73 -11.16
C TYR A 112 -0.92 -0.61 -11.30
N LEU A 113 -0.31 -0.45 -12.48
CA LEU A 113 0.57 0.69 -12.73
C LEU A 113 -0.20 2.01 -12.64
N ASP A 114 -1.40 2.06 -13.23
CA ASP A 114 -2.26 3.24 -13.18
C ASP A 114 -2.70 3.56 -11.75
N ASN A 115 -3.00 2.55 -10.91
CA ASN A 115 -3.30 2.74 -9.50
C ASN A 115 -2.09 3.30 -8.72
N SER A 116 -0.89 2.77 -8.96
CA SER A 116 0.34 3.27 -8.33
C SER A 116 0.63 4.73 -8.71
N ILE A 117 0.49 5.07 -9.99
CA ILE A 117 0.69 6.44 -10.49
C ILE A 117 -0.35 7.39 -9.90
N GLN A 118 -1.61 6.98 -9.78
CA GLN A 118 -2.65 7.82 -9.20
C GLN A 118 -2.45 8.02 -7.68
N ALA A 119 -2.06 6.98 -6.95
CA ALA A 119 -1.69 7.11 -5.53
C ALA A 119 -0.55 8.12 -5.35
N TRP A 120 0.46 8.09 -6.23
CA TRP A 120 1.51 9.10 -6.24
C TRP A 120 1.00 10.49 -6.60
N ALA A 121 0.15 10.61 -7.62
CA ALA A 121 -0.43 11.90 -8.02
C ALA A 121 -1.18 12.55 -6.86
N TYR A 122 -2.05 11.80 -6.18
CA TYR A 122 -2.76 12.27 -4.99
C TYR A 122 -1.81 12.66 -3.87
N THR A 123 -0.83 11.80 -3.57
CA THR A 123 0.16 12.05 -2.53
C THR A 123 0.90 13.37 -2.79
N LYS A 124 1.35 13.58 -4.02
CA LYS A 124 2.09 14.77 -4.42
C LYS A 124 1.24 16.04 -4.30
N THR A 125 -0.05 15.98 -4.59
CA THR A 125 -0.94 17.16 -4.59
C THR A 125 -1.56 17.45 -3.23
N CYS A 126 -1.86 16.40 -2.44
CA CYS A 126 -2.71 16.52 -1.26
C CYS A 126 -1.95 16.23 0.04
N ILE A 127 -0.89 15.42 0.01
CA ILE A 127 -0.22 14.93 1.23
C ILE A 127 1.16 15.57 1.40
N LYS A 128 1.95 15.71 0.33
CA LYS A 128 3.26 16.36 0.37
C LYS A 128 3.11 17.84 0.76
N ASP A 129 3.89 18.29 1.73
CA ASP A 129 3.92 19.68 2.15
C ASP A 129 5.11 20.40 1.48
N ASP A 130 4.78 21.25 0.51
CA ASP A 130 5.75 22.07 -0.22
C ASP A 130 6.25 23.29 0.56
N THR A 131 5.60 23.66 1.67
CA THR A 131 5.95 24.85 2.45
C THR A 131 7.07 24.55 3.44
N TYR A 132 6.96 23.44 4.17
CA TYR A 132 7.89 23.10 5.25
C TYR A 132 8.59 21.74 5.05
N GLY A 133 8.36 21.08 3.92
CA GLY A 133 8.85 19.73 3.67
C GLY A 133 8.09 18.66 4.45
N GLU A 134 8.46 17.40 4.21
CA GLU A 134 7.72 16.22 4.65
C GLU A 134 6.28 16.13 4.07
N TRP A 135 5.55 15.13 4.50
CA TRP A 135 4.19 14.79 4.20
C TRP A 135 3.35 15.10 5.44
N LEU A 136 2.18 15.68 5.21
CA LEU A 136 1.13 15.84 6.20
C LEU A 136 0.67 14.47 6.70
N TRP A 137 0.03 14.42 7.86
CA TRP A 137 -0.55 13.18 8.37
C TRP A 137 -1.59 12.59 7.42
N GLY A 138 -2.46 13.42 6.88
CA GLY A 138 -3.50 12.95 5.99
C GLY A 138 -4.57 13.98 5.70
N ARG A 139 -5.58 13.52 4.98
CA ARG A 139 -6.83 14.25 4.76
C ARG A 139 -7.99 13.53 5.44
N ASN A 140 -8.88 14.31 6.04
CA ASN A 140 -10.17 13.82 6.50
C ASN A 140 -11.02 13.39 5.29
N ALA A 141 -12.13 12.71 5.56
CA ALA A 141 -13.07 12.27 4.52
C ALA A 141 -13.63 13.42 3.64
N ASP A 142 -13.66 14.64 4.16
CA ASP A 142 -14.09 15.86 3.44
C ASP A 142 -12.96 16.54 2.65
N GLY A 143 -11.74 15.99 2.68
CA GLY A 143 -10.56 16.54 2.01
C GLY A 143 -9.80 17.60 2.81
N SER A 144 -10.30 18.01 3.98
CA SER A 144 -9.58 18.93 4.87
C SER A 144 -8.31 18.30 5.43
N ILE A 145 -7.30 19.12 5.73
CA ILE A 145 -6.07 18.65 6.39
C ILE A 145 -6.45 18.13 7.78
N MET A 146 -5.89 16.99 8.17
CA MET A 146 -5.94 16.52 9.55
C MET A 146 -5.11 17.45 10.46
N GLY A 147 -5.79 18.43 11.05
CA GLY A 147 -5.18 19.46 11.90
C GLY A 147 -4.67 18.90 13.24
N GLY A 148 -3.67 19.57 13.81
CA GLY A 148 -3.10 19.21 15.11
C GLY A 148 -2.22 17.97 15.12
N GLN A 149 -2.03 17.32 13.97
CA GLN A 149 -1.16 16.15 13.82
C GLN A 149 0.30 16.57 13.65
N ASP A 150 1.20 15.76 14.22
CA ASP A 150 2.63 15.92 14.03
C ASP A 150 3.08 15.45 12.64
N LYS A 151 4.15 16.06 12.13
CA LYS A 151 4.87 15.52 10.97
C LYS A 151 5.87 14.44 11.35
N ALA A 152 6.28 14.42 12.62
CA ALA A 152 7.12 13.39 13.20
C ALA A 152 6.85 13.29 14.71
N GLY A 153 6.73 12.06 15.21
CA GLY A 153 6.33 11.71 16.56
C GLY A 153 6.29 10.20 16.74
N ILE A 154 5.55 9.72 17.75
CA ILE A 154 5.57 8.30 18.16
C ILE A 154 5.06 7.38 17.03
N TRP A 155 4.08 7.85 16.26
CA TRP A 155 3.38 7.06 15.25
C TRP A 155 3.77 7.43 13.82
N LYS A 156 4.53 8.51 13.65
CA LYS A 156 4.97 8.99 12.34
C LYS A 156 6.43 9.37 12.42
N CYS A 157 7.23 8.79 11.56
CA CYS A 157 8.57 9.25 11.26
C CYS A 157 8.74 9.18 9.73
N PRO A 158 9.78 9.77 9.15
CA PRO A 158 9.98 9.74 7.70
C PRO A 158 10.45 8.35 7.22
N TYR A 159 9.71 7.30 7.58
CA TYR A 159 9.95 5.91 7.25
C TYR A 159 9.13 5.50 6.02
N HIS A 160 7.80 5.42 6.10
CA HIS A 160 6.97 4.90 4.98
C HIS A 160 7.14 5.73 3.70
N ASN A 161 7.06 7.05 3.80
CA ASN A 161 7.24 7.99 2.69
C ASN A 161 8.63 7.86 2.05
N SER A 162 9.71 7.86 2.86
CA SER A 162 11.08 7.74 2.36
C SER A 162 11.33 6.36 1.75
N ARG A 163 10.93 5.29 2.44
CA ARG A 163 11.03 3.90 1.96
C ARG A 163 10.29 3.73 0.65
N ALA A 164 9.04 4.20 0.57
CA ALA A 164 8.25 4.08 -0.65
C ALA A 164 8.90 4.80 -1.83
N CYS A 165 9.44 6.00 -1.63
CA CYS A 165 10.16 6.72 -2.69
C CYS A 165 11.40 5.97 -3.15
N ILE A 166 12.22 5.47 -2.21
CA ILE A 166 13.42 4.69 -2.53
C ILE A 166 13.07 3.39 -3.25
N GLU A 167 12.04 2.68 -2.80
CA GLU A 167 11.54 1.45 -3.44
C GLU A 167 11.13 1.68 -4.89
N ILE A 168 10.33 2.72 -5.14
CA ILE A 168 9.90 3.08 -6.50
C ILE A 168 11.10 3.46 -7.38
N ILE A 169 12.04 4.26 -6.87
CA ILE A 169 13.26 4.63 -7.61
C ILE A 169 14.08 3.39 -7.97
N ASN A 170 14.27 2.47 -7.02
CA ASN A 170 15.03 1.23 -7.24
C ASN A 170 14.35 0.35 -8.29
N ARG A 171 13.03 0.18 -8.20
CA ARG A 171 12.24 -0.64 -9.14
C ARG A 171 12.26 -0.07 -10.55
N ILE A 172 12.11 1.25 -10.71
CA ILE A 172 12.22 1.93 -12.02
C ILE A 172 13.64 1.80 -12.59
N THR A 173 14.67 2.03 -11.76
CA THR A 173 16.07 1.92 -12.20
C THR A 173 16.39 0.52 -12.73
N ARG A 174 15.93 -0.53 -12.03
CA ARG A 174 16.11 -1.92 -12.47
C ARG A 174 15.44 -2.19 -13.82
N LEU A 175 14.24 -1.66 -14.05
CA LEU A 175 13.53 -1.81 -15.32
C LEU A 175 14.27 -1.13 -16.48
N ASN A 176 14.77 0.09 -16.27
CA ASN A 176 15.55 0.82 -17.27
C ASN A 176 16.85 0.10 -17.63
N ASN A 177 17.52 -0.51 -16.66
CA ASN A 177 18.76 -1.26 -16.89
C ASN A 177 18.53 -2.56 -17.69
N ILE A 178 17.36 -3.19 -17.59
CA ILE A 178 16.99 -4.35 -18.42
C ILE A 178 16.79 -3.95 -19.89
N HIS A 179 16.40 -2.70 -20.14
CA HIS A 179 16.09 -2.19 -21.49
C HIS A 179 17.23 -1.35 -22.09
N ALA A 180 18.34 -1.19 -21.37
CA ALA A 180 19.53 -0.55 -21.91
C ALA A 180 20.20 -1.51 -22.91
N PRO A 181 20.45 -1.09 -24.18
CA PRO A 181 21.22 -1.93 -25.10
C PRO A 181 22.60 -2.17 -24.49
N SER A 182 23.02 -3.44 -24.48
CA SER A 182 24.39 -3.81 -24.13
C SER A 182 25.34 -3.05 -25.06
N SER A 183 26.09 -2.10 -24.50
CA SER A 183 27.13 -1.31 -25.17
C SER A 183 28.28 -2.17 -25.66
#